data_AF-A0A7C1LW18-F1
#
_entry.id   AF-A0A7C1LW18-F1
#
_cell.length_a   1.000
_cell.length_b   1.000
_cell.length_c   1.000
_cell.angle_alpha   90.00
_cell.angle_beta   90.00
_cell.angle_gamma   90.00
#
_symmetry.space_group_name_H-M   'P 1'
#
loop_
_entity.id
_entity.type
_entity.pdbx_description
1 polymer ?
#
loop_
_entity_poly.entity_id
_entity_poly.type
_entity_poly.pdbx_seq_one_letter_code
_entity_poly.pdbx_strand_id
1 'polypeptide(L)' 'MGCCKVESIISVDDRGQTVLPKEIREKANIRAGDKLAVMSWEKDGKTCCISLIKVEEFTEMVKDLLGPMMKEMFKK' A
#
# COMPACT_ATOMS: atom_id res chain seq x y z
N MET A 1 -2.05 19.45 -0.97
CA MET A 1 -1.85 18.86 0.38
C MET A 1 -3.20 18.50 0.98
N GLY A 2 -3.75 17.33 0.65
CA GLY A 2 -4.92 16.77 1.33
C GLY A 2 -4.43 15.69 2.28
N CYS A 3 -4.31 16.01 3.55
CA CYS A 3 -3.95 15.05 4.60
C CYS A 3 -5.06 14.00 4.75
N CYS A 4 -4.66 12.77 5.07
CA CYS A 4 -5.46 11.56 5.18
C CYS A 4 -6.91 11.79 5.63
N LYS A 5 -7.88 11.49 4.76
CA LYS A 5 -9.30 11.46 5.13
C LYS A 5 -9.63 10.09 5.74
N VAL A 6 -10.21 10.08 6.94
CA VAL A 6 -10.79 8.87 7.51
C VAL A 6 -12.09 8.57 6.75
N GLU A 7 -12.08 7.54 5.89
CA GLU A 7 -13.25 7.16 5.09
C GLU A 7 -14.13 6.11 5.77
N SER A 8 -13.56 5.30 6.67
CA SER A 8 -14.30 4.30 7.45
C SER A 8 -13.52 3.88 8.70
N ILE A 9 -14.23 3.34 9.69
CA ILE A 9 -13.67 2.58 10.81
C ILE A 9 -14.18 1.15 10.65
N ILE A 10 -13.26 0.19 10.64
CA ILE A 10 -13.58 -1.23 10.48
C ILE A 10 -12.97 -2.03 11.63
N SER A 11 -13.59 -3.15 11.96
CA SER A 11 -13.06 -4.10 12.93
C SER A 11 -12.25 -5.19 12.23
N VAL A 12 -11.31 -5.76 12.97
CA VAL A 12 -10.62 -7.01 12.60
C VAL A 12 -11.47 -8.16 13.15
N ASP A 13 -11.75 -9.16 12.32
CA ASP A 13 -12.50 -10.34 12.75
C ASP A 13 -11.64 -11.33 13.57
N ASP A 14 -12.25 -12.43 14.02
CA ASP A 14 -11.60 -13.49 14.81
C ASP A 14 -10.48 -14.21 14.06
N ARG A 15 -10.48 -14.13 12.73
CA ARG A 15 -9.45 -14.68 11.85
C ARG A 15 -8.36 -13.67 11.51
N GLY A 16 -8.42 -12.46 12.07
CA GLY A 16 -7.45 -11.39 11.80
C GLY A 16 -7.70 -10.67 10.46
N GLN A 17 -8.84 -10.85 9.82
CA GLN A 17 -9.15 -10.25 8.53
C GLN A 17 -9.81 -8.88 8.70
N THR A 18 -9.59 -8.01 7.72
CA THR A 18 -10.30 -6.73 7.59
C THR A 18 -11.12 -6.73 6.32
N VAL A 19 -12.36 -6.26 6.41
CA VAL A 19 -13.25 -6.12 5.26
C VAL A 19 -13.30 -4.66 4.86
N LEU A 20 -12.70 -4.33 3.70
CA LEU A 20 -12.80 -2.99 3.14
C LEU A 20 -14.25 -2.74 2.64
N PRO A 21 -14.87 -1.60 3.03
CA PRO A 21 -16.17 -1.19 2.52
C PRO A 21 -16.19 -1.18 0.98
N LYS A 22 -17.36 -1.49 0.41
CA LYS A 22 -17.54 -1.63 -1.04
C LYS A 22 -17.12 -0.35 -1.77
N GLU A 23 -17.53 0.79 -1.25
CA GLU A 23 -17.29 2.12 -1.82
C GLU A 23 -15.79 2.45 -1.89
N ILE A 24 -15.03 2.06 -0.86
CA ILE A 24 -13.57 2.24 -0.82
C ILE A 24 -12.90 1.31 -1.84
N ARG A 25 -13.33 0.05 -1.92
CA ARG A 25 -12.81 -0.90 -2.91
C ARG A 25 -13.07 -0.44 -4.34
N GLU A 26 -14.27 0.06 -4.62
CA GLU A 26 -14.63 0.58 -5.94
C GLU A 26 -13.81 1.81 -6.31
N LYS A 27 -13.71 2.79 -5.39
CA LYS A 27 -12.92 4.01 -5.58
C LYS A 27 -11.43 3.72 -5.81
N ALA A 28 -10.86 2.73 -5.12
CA ALA A 28 -9.47 2.31 -5.26
C ALA A 28 -9.26 1.23 -6.35
N ASN A 29 -10.32 0.84 -7.07
CA ASN A 29 -10.31 -0.24 -8.05
C ASN A 29 -9.63 -1.53 -7.54
N ILE A 30 -9.97 -1.94 -6.31
CA ILE A 30 -9.51 -3.19 -5.68
C ILE A 30 -10.48 -4.31 -6.01
N ARG A 31 -9.98 -5.37 -6.65
CA ARG A 31 -10.76 -6.53 -7.11
C ARG A 31 -10.32 -7.81 -6.41
N ALA A 32 -11.14 -8.85 -6.54
CA ALA A 32 -10.76 -10.18 -6.05
C ALA A 32 -9.50 -10.67 -6.79
N GLY A 33 -8.52 -11.16 -6.05
CA GLY A 33 -7.24 -11.62 -6.59
C GLY A 33 -6.15 -10.54 -6.63
N ASP A 34 -6.49 -9.26 -6.47
CA ASP A 34 -5.50 -8.19 -6.35
C ASP A 34 -4.61 -8.43 -5.12
N LYS A 35 -3.33 -8.11 -5.26
CA LYS A 35 -2.36 -8.19 -4.17
C LYS A 35 -2.06 -6.80 -3.64
N LEU A 36 -2.04 -6.67 -2.32
CA LEU A 36 -1.63 -5.46 -1.61
C LEU A 36 -0.30 -5.72 -0.90
N ALA A 37 0.66 -4.85 -1.11
CA ALA A 37 1.85 -4.76 -0.29
C ALA A 37 1.46 -4.19 1.09
N VAL A 38 1.89 -4.88 2.13
CA VAL A 38 1.68 -4.48 3.54
C VAL A 38 2.99 -3.88 4.04
N MET A 39 2.96 -2.63 4.48
CA MET A 39 4.12 -1.94 5.02
C MET A 39 3.84 -1.47 6.44
N SER A 40 4.70 -1.84 7.38
CA SER A 40 4.64 -1.38 8.76
C SER A 40 5.46 -0.10 8.91
N TRP A 41 4.85 0.91 9.51
CA TRP A 41 5.56 2.10 9.95
C TRP A 41 5.85 1.98 11.44
N GLU A 42 7.09 2.27 11.82
CA GLU A 42 7.51 2.23 13.21
C GLU A 42 7.73 3.64 13.74
N LYS A 43 7.32 3.84 14.99
CA LYS A 43 7.63 5.01 15.79
C LYS A 43 7.99 4.56 17.19
N ASP A 44 9.13 5.01 17.70
CA ASP A 44 9.63 4.68 19.04
C ASP A 44 9.71 3.16 19.31
N GLY A 45 10.15 2.40 18.31
CA GLY A 45 10.29 0.93 18.39
C GLY A 45 8.97 0.15 18.39
N LYS A 46 7.85 0.80 18.06
CA LYS A 46 6.53 0.18 17.95
C LYS A 46 5.92 0.45 16.58
N THR A 47 5.24 -0.55 16.01
CA THR A 47 4.44 -0.35 14.81
C THR A 47 3.30 0.62 15.13
N CYS A 48 3.31 1.80 14.50
CA CYS A 48 2.30 2.84 14.73
C CYS A 48 1.14 2.75 13.72
N CYS A 49 1.44 2.38 12.47
CA CYS A 49 0.43 2.19 11.44
C CYS A 49 0.90 1.19 10.38
N ILE A 50 -0.07 0.67 9.64
CA ILE A 50 0.15 -0.19 8.49
C ILE A 50 -0.38 0.54 7.26
N SER A 51 0.41 0.58 6.20
CA SER A 51 -0.02 1.04 4.88
C SER A 51 -0.25 -0.15 3.96
N LEU A 52 -1.30 -0.06 3.16
CA LEU A 52 -1.64 -1.02 2.12
C LEU A 52 -1.52 -0.33 0.77
N ILE A 53 -0.73 -0.90 -0.15
CA ILE A 53 -0.48 -0.35 -1.49
C ILE A 53 -0.71 -1.46 -2.51
N LYS A 54 -1.40 -1.18 -3.62
CA LYS A 54 -1.53 -2.17 -4.70
C LYS A 54 -0.15 -2.53 -5.25
N VAL A 55 0.12 -3.81 -5.45
CA VAL A 55 1.45 -4.28 -5.89
C VAL A 55 1.84 -3.71 -7.26
N GLU A 56 0.87 -3.48 -8.15
CA GLU A 56 1.11 -2.85 -9.46
C GLU A 56 1.68 -1.44 -9.30
N GLU A 57 1.01 -0.57 -8.53
CA GLU A 57 1.45 0.79 -8.20
C GLU A 57 2.79 0.79 -7.47
N PHE A 58 2.98 -0.14 -6.52
CA PHE A 58 4.24 -0.25 -5.80
C PHE A 58 5.41 -0.61 -6.72
N THR A 59 5.19 -1.53 -7.66
CA THR A 59 6.21 -1.95 -8.62
C THR A 59 6.59 -0.81 -9.55
N GLU A 60 5.62 0.01 -9.99
CA GLU A 60 5.89 1.21 -10.78
C GLU A 60 6.72 2.23 -9.99
N MET A 61 6.34 2.53 -8.74
CA MET A 61 7.12 3.43 -7.88
C MET A 61 8.58 2.94 -7.68
N VAL A 62 8.77 1.64 -7.45
CA VAL A 62 10.11 1.05 -7.30
C VAL A 62 10.90 1.15 -8.60
N LYS A 63 10.26 0.91 -9.76
CA LYS A 63 10.89 1.06 -11.07
C LYS A 63 11.29 2.50 -11.35
N ASP A 64 10.46 3.47 -11.00
CA ASP A 64 10.76 4.89 -11.21
C ASP A 64 11.91 5.36 -10.31
N LEU A 65 11.96 4.84 -9.07
CA LEU A 65 13.02 5.17 -8.11
C LEU A 65 14.36 4.51 -8.48
N LEU A 66 14.37 3.20 -8.76
CA LEU A 66 15.60 2.43 -8.98
C LEU A 66 16.03 2.36 -10.45
N GLY A 67 15.10 2.61 -11.38
CA GLY A 67 15.34 2.55 -12.82
C GLY A 67 16.49 3.44 -13.31
N PRO A 68 16.58 4.71 -12.87
CA PRO A 68 17.70 5.59 -13.21
C PRO A 68 19.05 5.03 -12.74
N MET A 69 19.14 4.55 -11.50
CA MET A 69 20.37 3.97 -10.94
C MET A 69 20.82 2.73 -11.73
N MET A 70 19.88 1.84 -12.06
CA MET A 70 20.17 0.65 -12.86
C MET A 70 20.66 1.03 -14.26
N LYS A 71 20.06 2.03 -14.90
CA LYS A 71 20.51 2.53 -16.21
C LYS A 71 21.95 3.07 -16.17
N GLU A 72 22.36 3.71 -15.08
CA GLU A 72 23.75 4.17 -14.92
C GLU A 72 24.72 3.01 -14.68
N MET A 73 24.34 2.01 -13.90
CA MET A 73 25.17 0.83 -13.65
C MET A 73 25.41 -0.04 -14.90
N PHE A 74 24.45 -0.08 -15.83
CA PHE A 74 24.55 -0.85 -17.08
C PHE A 74 24.98 -0.03 -18.31
N LYS A 75 25.18 1.29 -18.16
CA LYS A 75 25.85 2.09 -19.19
C LYS A 75 27.36 1.88 -19.06
N LYS A 76 27.90 1.11 -20.00
CA LYS A 76 29.34 0.98 -20.21
C LYS A 76 29.92 2.29 -20.73
#